data_AF-A0A530AV44-F1
#
_entry.id   AF-A0A530AV44-F1
#
_cell.length_a   1.000
_cell.length_b   1.000
_cell.length_c   1.000
_cell.angle_alpha   90.00
_cell.angle_beta   90.00
_cell.angle_gamma   90.00
#
_symmetry.space_group_name_H-M   'P 1'
#
loop_
_entity.id
_entity.type
_entity.pdbx_description
1 polymer ?
#
loop_
_entity_poly.entity_id
_entity_poly.type
_entity_poly.pdbx_seq_one_letter_code
_entity_poly.pdbx_strand_id
1 'polypeptide(L)'
;MQLLTEFPDFGLTPEQRREAVRGHYYEWPGMDGERGEIWCYSDRFSYCPGETVALHVSSTAPHFSIAVIRDGAAETKVFEGAGLSARWQNTPDQCS
;
A
#
# COMPACT_ATOMS: atom_id res chain seq x y z
N MET A 1 -31.34 -14.11 10.99
CA MET A 1 -29.96 -14.60 10.86
C MET A 1 -29.11 -13.84 11.88
N GLN A 2 -28.58 -14.53 12.88
CA GLN A 2 -27.87 -13.87 13.99
C GLN A 2 -26.39 -13.73 13.59
N LEU A 3 -25.91 -12.50 13.51
CA LEU A 3 -24.49 -12.23 13.22
C LEU A 3 -23.66 -12.71 14.41
N LEU A 4 -22.58 -13.44 14.14
CA LEU A 4 -21.61 -13.81 15.16
C LEU A 4 -20.95 -12.53 15.70
N THR A 5 -21.02 -12.35 17.02
CA THR A 5 -20.37 -11.24 17.74
C THR A 5 -19.02 -11.63 18.33
N GLU A 6 -18.67 -12.92 18.27
CA GLU A 6 -17.40 -13.46 18.76
C GLU A 6 -16.60 -14.02 17.59
N PHE A 7 -15.39 -13.50 17.42
CA PHE A 7 -14.41 -13.96 16.44
C PHE A 7 -13.19 -14.49 17.20
N PRO A 8 -12.65 -15.65 16.82
CA PRO A 8 -11.48 -16.21 17.49
C PRO A 8 -10.27 -15.31 17.26
N ASP A 9 -9.48 -15.08 18.32
CA ASP A 9 -8.26 -14.26 18.27
C ASP A 9 -7.08 -14.95 17.56
N PHE A 10 -7.28 -16.16 17.00
CA PHE A 10 -6.25 -16.96 16.31
C PHE A 10 -4.92 -17.12 17.07
N GLY A 11 -4.97 -17.08 18.42
CA GLY A 11 -3.79 -17.18 19.27
C GLY A 11 -3.01 -15.88 19.47
N LEU A 12 -3.53 -14.73 19.04
CA LEU A 12 -2.94 -13.42 19.30
C LEU A 12 -3.03 -13.05 20.78
N THR A 13 -1.99 -12.44 21.32
CA THR A 13 -2.05 -11.79 22.63
C THR A 13 -2.95 -10.53 22.57
N PRO A 14 -3.45 -10.03 23.70
CA PRO A 14 -4.24 -8.79 23.73
C PRO A 14 -3.53 -7.58 23.09
N GLU A 15 -2.20 -7.50 23.22
CA GLU A 15 -1.37 -6.47 22.58
C GLU A 15 -1.31 -6.66 21.06
N GLN A 16 -1.05 -7.88 20.59
CA GLN A 16 -1.03 -8.19 19.15
C GLN A 16 -2.39 -7.93 18.50
N ARG A 17 -3.49 -8.26 19.17
CA ARG A 17 -4.85 -7.94 18.70
C ARG A 17 -5.09 -6.44 18.63
N ARG A 18 -4.65 -5.69 19.65
CA ARG A 18 -4.76 -4.23 19.65
C ARG A 18 -3.98 -3.63 18.48
N GLU A 19 -2.78 -4.15 18.20
CA GLU A 19 -1.95 -3.70 17.09
C GLU A 19 -2.56 -4.06 15.73
N ALA A 20 -3.08 -5.28 15.56
CA ALA A 20 -3.73 -5.71 14.32
C ALA A 20 -5.01 -4.91 13.99
N VAL A 21 -5.76 -4.48 15.01
CA VAL A 21 -7.06 -3.80 14.83
C VAL A 21 -6.95 -2.27 14.90
N ARG A 22 -6.03 -1.75 15.71
CA ARG A 22 -5.92 -0.31 16.04
C ARG A 22 -4.53 0.26 15.78
N GLY A 23 -3.58 -0.55 15.34
CA GLY A 23 -2.29 -0.06 14.87
C GLY A 23 -2.51 0.83 13.67
N HIS A 24 -2.19 2.11 13.82
CA HIS A 24 -2.09 3.02 12.69
C HIS A 24 -0.69 2.85 12.10
N TYR A 25 -0.55 1.94 11.15
CA TYR A 25 0.64 1.88 10.31
C TYR A 25 0.56 3.08 9.35
N TYR A 26 1.06 4.24 9.79
CA TYR A 26 1.53 5.20 8.79
C TYR A 26 2.69 4.50 8.10
N GLU A 27 2.46 4.02 6.88
CA GLU A 27 3.51 3.43 6.08
C GLU A 27 4.64 4.47 5.97
N TRP A 28 5.77 4.18 6.61
CA TRP A 28 6.99 4.91 6.35
C TRP A 28 7.58 4.31 5.08
N PRO A 29 7.84 5.11 4.03
CA PRO A 29 8.62 4.61 2.90
C PRO A 29 9.96 4.12 3.43
N GLY A 30 10.57 3.15 2.75
CA GLY A 30 11.94 2.74 3.09
C GLY A 30 12.86 3.96 2.98
N MET A 31 13.26 4.52 4.14
CA MET A 31 14.07 5.74 4.24
C MET A 31 15.57 5.47 4.08
N ASP A 32 15.94 4.35 3.44
CA ASP A 32 17.32 3.88 3.37
C ASP A 32 18.11 4.69 2.32
N GLY A 33 18.37 5.96 2.68
CA GLY A 33 19.59 6.77 2.56
C GLY A 33 20.37 6.91 1.25
N GLU A 34 20.27 5.96 0.31
CA GLU A 34 20.96 5.99 -0.98
C GLU A 34 20.07 5.53 -2.15
N ARG A 35 18.98 4.79 -1.87
CA ARG A 35 18.07 4.28 -2.91
C ARG A 35 16.99 5.28 -3.35
N GLY A 36 16.87 6.39 -2.61
CA GLY A 36 15.85 7.39 -2.82
C GLY A 36 14.53 7.05 -2.14
N GLU A 37 13.70 8.08 -1.95
CA GLU A 37 12.37 7.96 -1.39
C GLU A 37 11.36 7.68 -2.51
N ILE A 38 10.38 6.83 -2.26
CA ILE A 38 9.29 6.56 -3.20
C ILE A 38 7.96 6.42 -2.45
N TRP A 39 6.93 7.09 -2.98
CA TRP A 39 5.55 7.06 -2.50
C TRP A 39 4.66 6.60 -3.65
N CYS A 40 3.67 5.76 -3.35
CA CYS A 40 2.69 5.28 -4.32
C CYS A 40 1.30 5.24 -3.67
N TYR A 41 0.29 5.74 -4.37
CA TYR A 41 -1.10 5.63 -3.93
C TYR A 41 -2.04 5.55 -5.13
N SER A 42 -3.26 5.08 -4.89
CA SER A 42 -4.32 5.02 -5.88
C SER A 42 -5.29 6.20 -5.75
N ASP A 43 -5.99 6.54 -6.82
CA ASP A 43 -7.01 7.60 -6.82
C ASP A 43 -8.29 7.19 -6.07
N ARG A 44 -8.51 5.88 -5.87
CA ARG A 44 -9.70 5.30 -5.24
C ARG A 44 -9.33 4.16 -4.29
N PHE A 45 -10.21 3.91 -3.32
CA PHE A 45 -10.06 2.80 -2.36
C PHE A 45 -10.34 1.41 -2.95
N SER A 46 -11.18 1.31 -3.97
CA SER A 46 -11.59 0.03 -4.56
C SER A 46 -12.02 0.19 -6.01
N TYR A 47 -11.87 -0.89 -6.78
CA TYR A 47 -12.19 -0.95 -8.21
C TYR A 47 -12.99 -2.22 -8.51
N CYS A 48 -13.99 -2.10 -9.39
CA CYS A 48 -14.74 -3.21 -9.96
C CYS A 48 -13.93 -3.96 -11.02
N PRO A 49 -14.29 -5.23 -11.33
CA PRO A 49 -13.67 -5.96 -12.42
C PRO A 49 -13.78 -5.20 -13.75
N GLY A 50 -12.65 -5.09 -14.46
CA GLY A 50 -12.56 -4.39 -15.74
C GLY A 50 -12.24 -2.89 -15.64
N GLU A 51 -12.22 -2.32 -14.44
CA GLU A 51 -11.77 -0.94 -14.24
C GLU A 51 -10.24 -0.81 -14.27
N THR A 52 -9.77 0.38 -14.62
CA THR A 52 -8.35 0.75 -14.57
C THR A 52 -8.00 1.32 -13.19
N VAL A 53 -6.97 0.74 -12.57
CA VAL A 53 -6.34 1.29 -11.37
C VAL A 53 -5.34 2.37 -11.78
N ALA A 54 -5.56 3.61 -11.36
CA ALA A 54 -4.59 4.69 -11.54
C ALA A 54 -3.67 4.75 -10.33
N LEU A 55 -2.37 4.64 -10.56
CA LEU A 55 -1.34 4.76 -9.53
C LEU A 55 -0.59 6.08 -9.70
N HIS A 56 -0.49 6.84 -8.62
CA HIS A 56 0.28 8.06 -8.53
C HIS A 56 1.58 7.77 -7.77
N VAL A 57 2.72 8.06 -8.41
CA VAL A 57 4.05 7.79 -7.85
C VAL A 57 4.83 9.09 -7.73
N SER A 58 5.39 9.34 -6.54
CA SER A 58 6.36 10.42 -6.30
C SER A 58 7.66 9.76 -5.84
N SER A 59 8.77 10.03 -6.53
CA SER A 59 10.05 9.41 -6.22
C SER A 59 11.20 10.38 -6.42
N THR A 60 12.22 10.31 -5.57
CA THR A 60 13.48 11.01 -5.82
C THR A 60 14.31 10.34 -6.92
N ALA A 61 14.05 9.08 -7.25
CA ALA A 61 14.66 8.38 -8.37
C ALA A 61 13.87 8.63 -9.67
N PRO A 62 14.54 8.83 -10.83
CA PRO A 62 13.86 9.13 -12.09
C PRO A 62 13.13 7.93 -12.70
N HIS A 63 13.46 6.71 -12.28
CA HIS A 63 12.86 5.48 -12.78
C HIS A 63 12.59 4.49 -11.65
N PHE A 64 11.52 3.71 -11.78
CA PHE A 64 11.15 2.66 -10.82
C PHE A 64 10.65 1.39 -11.52
N SER A 65 10.50 0.34 -10.73
CA SER A 65 9.83 -0.91 -11.13
C SER A 65 8.69 -1.20 -10.17
N ILE A 66 7.66 -1.90 -10.64
CA ILE A 66 6.47 -2.24 -9.87
C ILE A 66 6.05 -3.68 -10.17
N ALA A 67 5.61 -4.38 -9.12
CA ALA A 67 4.87 -5.63 -9.24
C ALA A 67 3.57 -5.48 -8.46
N VAL A 68 2.45 -5.91 -9.05
CA VAL A 68 1.18 -5.99 -8.34
C VAL A 68 0.90 -7.46 -8.07
N ILE A 69 0.61 -7.76 -6.81
CA ILE A 69 0.45 -9.11 -6.30
C ILE A 69 -0.95 -9.22 -5.72
N ARG A 70 -1.68 -10.26 -6.12
CA ARG A 70 -2.91 -10.67 -5.45
C ARG A 70 -2.52 -11.60 -4.30
N ASP A 71 -2.62 -11.08 -3.09
CA ASP A 71 -2.45 -11.85 -1.87
C ASP A 71 -3.74 -12.63 -1.58
N GLY A 72 -3.77 -13.89 -2.01
CA GLY A 72 -4.86 -14.83 -1.74
C GLY A 72 -4.29 -16.16 -1.22
N ALA A 73 -5.08 -17.23 -1.27
CA ALA A 73 -4.62 -18.56 -0.82
C ALA A 73 -3.28 -19.01 -1.46
N ALA A 74 -3.01 -18.55 -2.68
CA ALA A 74 -1.68 -18.56 -3.27
C ALA A 74 -1.38 -17.15 -3.79
N GLU A 75 -0.21 -16.64 -3.42
CA GLU A 75 0.33 -15.40 -3.95
C GLU A 75 0.40 -15.47 -5.48
N THR A 76 -0.15 -14.47 -6.17
CA THR A 76 -0.14 -14.42 -7.63
C THR A 76 0.29 -13.04 -8.11
N LYS A 77 1.42 -12.94 -8.81
CA LYS A 77 1.80 -11.72 -9.52
C LYS A 77 0.83 -11.50 -10.68
N VAL A 78 0.09 -10.39 -10.65
CA VAL A 78 -0.92 -10.02 -11.67
C VAL A 78 -0.44 -8.94 -12.62
N PHE A 79 0.62 -8.21 -12.25
CA PHE A 79 1.24 -7.20 -13.10
C PHE A 79 2.73 -7.04 -12.77
N GLU A 80 3.52 -6.66 -13.76
CA GLU A 80 4.93 -6.30 -13.63
C GLU A 80 5.28 -5.19 -14.62
N GLY A 81 6.03 -4.20 -14.18
CA GLY A 81 6.54 -3.12 -15.00
C GLY A 81 7.91 -2.65 -14.49
N ALA A 82 8.78 -2.20 -15.40
CA ALA A 82 10.12 -1.73 -15.08
C ALA A 82 10.50 -0.51 -15.94
N GLY A 83 11.41 0.32 -15.44
CA GLY A 83 11.86 1.52 -16.15
C GLY A 83 10.79 2.61 -16.26
N LEU A 84 9.77 2.57 -15.39
CA LEU A 84 8.69 3.56 -15.38
C LEU A 84 9.21 4.89 -14.83
N SER A 85 8.89 5.99 -15.50
CA SER A 85 9.36 7.31 -15.08
C SER A 85 8.61 7.83 -13.86
N ALA A 86 9.33 8.43 -12.93
CA ALA A 86 8.78 9.15 -11.80
C ALA A 86 9.55 10.46 -11.58
N ARG A 87 8.93 11.38 -10.85
CA ARG A 87 9.60 12.58 -10.35
C ARG A 87 9.10 12.92 -8.97
N TRP A 88 9.94 13.60 -8.21
CA TRP A 88 9.56 14.12 -6.91
C TRP A 88 8.58 15.27 -7.08
N GLN A 89 7.52 15.26 -6.28
CA GLN A 89 6.50 16.30 -6.28
C GLN A 89 6.53 16.97 -4.91
N ASN A 90 6.98 18.22 -4.85
CA ASN A 90 6.99 18.98 -3.60
C ASN A 90 5.57 19.14 -3.09
N THR A 91 5.40 18.92 -1.79
CA THR A 91 4.15 19.25 -1.10
C THR A 91 3.90 20.75 -1.25
N PRO A 92 2.74 21.18 -1.78
CA PRO A 92 2.42 22.60 -1.90
C PRO A 92 2.35 23.28 -0.54
N ASP A 93 2.74 24.55 -0.48
CA ASP A 93 2.70 25.38 0.74
C ASP A 93 1.30 25.49 1.38
N GLN A 94 0.24 25.16 0.62
CA GLN A 94 -1.17 25.30 1.01
C GLN A 94 -1.86 23.94 1.27
N CYS A 95 -1.12 22.85 1.51
CA CYS A 95 -1.74 21.60 1.95
C CYS A 95 -2.27 21.74 3.40
N SER A 96 -3.50 21.32 3.64
CA SER A 96 -4.15 21.32 4.97
C SER A 96 -3.81 20.09 5.80
#